data_AF-B4DBU1-F1
#
_entry.id   AF-B4DBU1-F1
#
_cell.length_a   1.000
_cell.length_b   1.000
_cell.length_c   1.000
_cell.angle_alpha   90.00
_cell.angle_beta   90.00
_cell.angle_gamma   90.00
#
_symmetry.space_group_name_H-M   'P 1'
#
loop_
_entity.id
_entity.type
_entity.pdbx_description
1 polymer ?
#
loop_
_entity_poly.entity_id
_entity_poly.type
_entity_poly.pdbx_seq_one_letter_code
_entity_poly.pdbx_strand_id
1 'polypeptide(L)'
;MFLLRVFSVAWAVAVCPISALLLLTAVTGRGRMFAIGALLLGAAPALAWLRRSGSQGRWRTTAGLAAFVLWGLITFGLVVVSPNGAPRKDARVQNRYSDGGWHYPRFALGALLPEIDQLLLGFRLVPMADSLFSMKQSREISGLTRSIYAELEADDDFRALGSVLPETYDEIWGRRFNHGHYFLYIPPRLDRKIPAPVLVFLHGSGGNFEAYTWLLSKVADERGMVLIAPTFGMGNWDAQHSGPVVMAALEDAARVIPLDLSQVHLAGLSNGGLGVSYVAASEAGRRFRSFIFLSPVCDDDALSSKEFTIQARDKPVLIVTGESDDRVPLPSVVSCAALMKSAGARVEMSAYPGADHFLVFSHRERFLKQLSDWLGRQSVPHASP
;
A
#
# COMPACT_ATOMS: atom_id res chain seq x y z
N MET A 1 -3.90 -35.19 -27.06
CA MET A 1 -4.81 -34.14 -27.58
C MET A 1 -5.97 -33.81 -26.64
N PHE A 2 -6.66 -34.80 -26.05
CA PHE A 2 -7.77 -34.54 -25.12
C PHE A 2 -7.37 -33.67 -23.92
N LEU A 3 -6.29 -34.03 -23.22
CA LEU A 3 -5.76 -33.26 -22.09
C LEU A 3 -5.43 -31.80 -22.45
N LEU A 4 -4.84 -31.55 -23.62
CA LEU A 4 -4.56 -30.19 -24.09
C LEU A 4 -5.82 -29.36 -24.32
N ARG A 5 -6.92 -29.97 -24.77
CA ARG A 5 -8.20 -29.28 -24.92
C ARG A 5 -8.82 -28.94 -23.58
N VAL A 6 -8.82 -29.90 -22.66
CA VAL A 6 -9.33 -29.70 -21.29
C VAL A 6 -8.53 -28.58 -20.62
N PHE A 7 -7.20 -28.63 -20.69
CA PHE A 7 -6.33 -27.57 -20.18
C PHE A 7 -6.61 -26.21 -20.83
N SER A 8 -6.74 -26.16 -22.16
CA SER A 8 -6.99 -24.91 -22.89
C SER A 8 -8.32 -24.26 -22.49
N VAL A 9 -9.35 -25.07 -22.25
CA VAL A 9 -10.65 -24.57 -21.77
C VAL A 9 -10.54 -24.10 -20.32
N ALA A 10 -9.92 -24.90 -19.44
CA ALA A 10 -9.72 -24.53 -18.05
C ALA A 10 -8.93 -23.21 -17.91
N TRP A 11 -7.87 -23.04 -18.72
CA TRP A 11 -7.09 -21.81 -18.80
C TRP A 11 -7.94 -20.60 -19.22
N ALA A 12 -8.73 -20.74 -20.30
CA ALA A 12 -9.60 -19.67 -20.76
C ALA A 12 -10.66 -19.31 -19.71
N VAL A 13 -11.24 -20.29 -19.01
CA VAL A 13 -12.21 -20.07 -17.93
C VAL A 13 -11.56 -19.37 -16.73
N ALA A 14 -10.29 -19.63 -16.43
CA ALA A 14 -9.58 -18.96 -15.35
C ALA A 14 -9.20 -17.51 -15.70
N VAL A 15 -8.71 -17.27 -16.93
CA VAL A 15 -8.12 -15.97 -17.31
C VAL A 15 -9.13 -15.01 -17.92
N CYS A 16 -10.03 -15.47 -18.80
CA CYS A 16 -10.87 -14.57 -19.58
C CYS A 16 -11.90 -13.81 -18.74
N PRO A 17 -12.62 -14.41 -17.77
CA PRO A 17 -13.63 -13.68 -16.99
C PRO A 17 -13.03 -12.52 -16.18
N ILE A 18 -11.92 -12.75 -15.48
CA ILE A 18 -11.26 -11.70 -14.70
C ILE A 18 -10.65 -10.63 -15.60
N SER A 19 -10.12 -11.01 -16.77
CA SER A 19 -9.58 -10.05 -17.75
C SER A 19 -10.70 -9.21 -18.40
N ALA A 20 -11.87 -9.79 -18.66
CA ALA A 20 -13.04 -9.05 -19.14
C ALA A 20 -13.56 -8.08 -18.07
N LEU A 21 -13.61 -8.51 -16.82
CA LEU A 21 -13.97 -7.63 -15.70
C LEU A 21 -12.97 -6.47 -15.56
N LEU A 22 -11.66 -6.75 -15.67
CA LEU A 22 -10.63 -5.72 -15.69
C LEU A 22 -10.86 -4.73 -16.84
N LEU A 23 -11.15 -5.22 -18.05
CA LEU A 23 -11.42 -4.35 -19.20
C LEU A 23 -12.61 -3.39 -18.96
N LEU A 24 -13.66 -3.87 -18.29
CA LEU A 24 -14.85 -3.09 -17.97
C LEU A 24 -14.63 -2.09 -16.83
N THR A 25 -13.68 -2.36 -15.94
CA THR A 25 -13.45 -1.58 -14.71
C THR A 25 -12.27 -0.61 -14.83
N ALA A 26 -11.30 -0.93 -15.71
CA ALA A 26 -10.08 -0.17 -15.93
C ALA A 26 -10.35 1.26 -16.41
N VAL A 27 -9.64 2.19 -15.78
CA VAL A 27 -9.74 3.62 -16.03
C VAL A 27 -8.58 4.15 -16.85
N THR A 28 -7.44 3.46 -16.80
CA THR A 28 -6.27 3.87 -17.58
C THR A 28 -6.22 3.16 -18.93
N GLY A 29 -5.57 3.79 -19.90
CA GLY A 29 -5.28 3.14 -21.19
C GLY A 29 -4.39 1.90 -21.02
N ARG A 30 -3.40 1.97 -20.11
CA ARG A 30 -2.50 0.84 -19.79
C ARG A 30 -3.27 -0.36 -19.23
N GLY A 31 -4.20 -0.15 -18.29
CA GLY A 31 -5.02 -1.22 -17.73
C GLY A 31 -5.95 -1.87 -18.75
N ARG A 32 -6.54 -1.09 -19.66
CA ARG A 32 -7.32 -1.65 -20.78
C ARG A 32 -6.45 -2.48 -21.73
N MET A 33 -5.25 -2.01 -22.07
CA MET A 33 -4.31 -2.77 -22.90
C MET A 33 -3.86 -4.05 -22.21
N PHE A 34 -3.56 -4.00 -20.91
CA PHE A 34 -3.25 -5.18 -20.11
C PHE A 34 -4.40 -6.20 -20.14
N ALA A 35 -5.64 -5.74 -19.94
CA ALA A 35 -6.83 -6.60 -19.98
C ALA A 35 -7.04 -7.25 -21.36
N ILE A 36 -6.87 -6.50 -22.45
CA ILE A 36 -6.94 -7.02 -23.83
C ILE A 36 -5.84 -8.07 -24.06
N GLY A 37 -4.61 -7.78 -23.64
CA GLY A 37 -3.51 -8.74 -23.71
C GLY A 37 -3.82 -10.03 -22.96
N ALA A 38 -4.33 -9.94 -21.73
CA ALA A 38 -4.70 -11.09 -20.93
C ALA A 38 -5.86 -11.90 -21.54
N LEU A 39 -6.86 -11.25 -22.15
CA LEU A 39 -7.91 -11.93 -22.93
C LEU A 39 -7.34 -12.70 -24.12
N LEU A 40 -6.41 -12.10 -24.88
CA LEU A 40 -5.75 -12.76 -26.01
C LEU A 40 -4.95 -13.99 -25.54
N LEU A 41 -4.19 -13.86 -24.45
CA LEU A 41 -3.44 -14.97 -23.85
C LEU A 41 -4.36 -16.08 -23.31
N GLY A 42 -5.48 -15.70 -22.69
CA GLY A 42 -6.50 -16.63 -22.20
C GLY A 42 -7.16 -17.42 -23.32
N ALA A 43 -7.50 -16.76 -24.43
CA ALA A 43 -8.22 -17.36 -25.55
C ALA A 43 -7.31 -18.14 -26.53
N ALA A 44 -6.02 -17.80 -26.64
CA ALA A 44 -5.09 -18.38 -27.62
C ALA A 44 -5.06 -19.93 -27.61
N PRO A 45 -4.87 -20.61 -26.45
CA PRO A 45 -4.85 -22.07 -26.41
C PRO A 45 -6.19 -22.70 -26.86
N ALA A 46 -7.31 -22.12 -26.44
CA ALA A 46 -8.63 -22.61 -26.79
C ALA A 46 -8.89 -22.49 -28.31
N LEU A 47 -8.48 -21.39 -28.93
CA LEU A 47 -8.53 -21.21 -30.38
C LEU A 47 -7.63 -22.22 -31.12
N ALA A 48 -6.43 -22.48 -30.61
CA ALA A 48 -5.48 -23.39 -31.26
C ALA A 48 -5.90 -24.88 -31.18
N TRP A 49 -6.49 -25.31 -30.05
CA TRP A 49 -6.64 -26.74 -29.73
C TRP A 49 -8.08 -27.29 -29.78
N LEU A 50 -9.11 -26.43 -29.78
CA LEU A 50 -10.52 -26.83 -29.99
C LEU A 50 -10.78 -27.13 -31.49
N ARG A 51 -10.12 -28.17 -32.00
CA ARG A 51 -10.14 -28.58 -33.41
C ARG A 51 -11.50 -29.17 -33.80
N ARG A 52 -12.07 -28.68 -34.90
CA ARG A 52 -13.02 -29.41 -35.78
C ARG A 52 -12.28 -29.82 -37.07
N SER A 53 -12.69 -30.92 -37.68
CA SER A 53 -12.16 -31.41 -38.97
C SER A 53 -12.43 -30.39 -40.10
N GLY A 54 -11.54 -30.29 -41.10
CA GLY A 54 -11.72 -29.46 -42.31
C GLY A 54 -10.99 -28.09 -42.32
N SER A 55 -11.30 -27.26 -43.31
CA SER A 55 -10.74 -25.89 -43.50
C SER A 55 -10.96 -24.98 -42.28
N GLN A 56 -12.01 -25.26 -41.49
CA GLN A 56 -12.27 -24.59 -40.21
C GLN A 56 -11.17 -24.80 -39.16
N GLY A 57 -10.39 -25.89 -39.24
CA GLY A 57 -9.27 -26.12 -38.33
C GLY A 57 -8.08 -25.18 -38.56
N ARG A 58 -7.76 -24.87 -39.83
CA ARG A 58 -6.60 -24.06 -40.19
C ARG A 58 -6.74 -22.59 -39.78
N TRP A 59 -7.93 -22.00 -39.93
CA TRP A 59 -8.14 -20.61 -39.52
C TRP A 59 -8.03 -20.44 -38.00
N ARG A 60 -8.55 -21.40 -37.20
CA ARG A 60 -8.53 -21.30 -35.73
C ARG A 60 -7.12 -21.37 -35.18
N THR A 61 -6.28 -22.25 -35.72
CA THR A 61 -4.86 -22.30 -35.39
C THR A 61 -4.15 -20.99 -35.77
N THR A 62 -4.45 -20.44 -36.94
CA THR A 62 -3.90 -19.14 -37.38
C THR A 62 -4.35 -18.01 -36.45
N ALA A 63 -5.61 -17.99 -36.05
CA ALA A 63 -6.17 -17.02 -35.10
C ALA A 63 -5.56 -17.14 -33.70
N GLY A 64 -5.33 -18.37 -33.22
CA GLY A 64 -4.64 -18.62 -31.95
C GLY A 64 -3.19 -18.12 -31.96
N LEU A 65 -2.46 -18.37 -33.05
CA LEU A 65 -1.10 -17.84 -33.24
C LEU A 65 -1.10 -16.31 -33.32
N ALA A 66 -2.02 -15.72 -34.09
CA ALA A 66 -2.17 -14.27 -34.18
C ALA A 66 -2.49 -13.63 -32.81
N ALA A 67 -3.39 -14.24 -32.03
CA ALA A 67 -3.70 -13.79 -30.68
C ALA A 67 -2.48 -13.84 -29.75
N PHE A 68 -1.67 -14.90 -29.83
CA PHE A 68 -0.43 -15.03 -29.07
C PHE A 68 0.61 -13.97 -29.47
N VAL A 69 0.79 -13.72 -30.78
CA VAL A 69 1.70 -12.67 -31.27
C VAL A 69 1.23 -11.29 -30.82
N LEU A 70 -0.06 -10.98 -30.94
CA LEU A 70 -0.64 -9.72 -30.48
C LEU A 70 -0.48 -9.53 -28.97
N TRP A 71 -0.70 -10.58 -28.17
CA TRP A 71 -0.40 -10.55 -26.73
C TRP A 71 1.07 -10.21 -26.46
N GLY A 72 2.01 -10.82 -27.21
CA GLY A 72 3.44 -10.55 -27.08
C GLY A 72 3.78 -9.09 -27.38
N LEU A 73 3.21 -8.52 -28.44
CA LEU A 73 3.39 -7.11 -28.80
C LEU A 73 2.81 -6.16 -27.74
N ILE A 74 1.61 -6.45 -27.23
CA ILE A 74 0.98 -5.67 -26.15
C ILE A 74 1.84 -5.73 -24.89
N THR A 75 2.30 -6.93 -24.51
CA THR A 75 3.13 -7.13 -23.32
C THR A 75 4.46 -6.39 -23.45
N PHE A 76 5.10 -6.45 -24.62
CA PHE A 76 6.30 -5.67 -24.90
C PHE A 76 6.03 -4.15 -24.77
N GLY A 77 4.93 -3.66 -25.35
CA GLY A 77 4.51 -2.27 -25.21
C GLY A 77 4.33 -1.86 -23.75
N LEU A 78 3.65 -2.68 -22.94
CA LEU A 78 3.46 -2.46 -21.50
C LEU A 78 4.79 -2.41 -20.75
N VAL A 79 5.73 -3.33 -21.02
CA VAL A 79 7.07 -3.31 -20.40
C VAL A 79 7.84 -2.02 -20.70
N VAL A 80 7.64 -1.44 -21.90
CA VAL A 80 8.27 -0.18 -22.32
C VAL A 80 7.64 1.02 -21.63
N VAL A 81 6.31 1.06 -21.47
CA VAL A 81 5.60 2.24 -20.93
C VAL A 81 5.35 2.19 -19.42
N SER A 82 5.47 1.03 -18.79
CA SER A 82 5.26 0.87 -17.35
C SER A 82 6.47 1.38 -16.56
N PRO A 83 6.25 1.92 -15.36
CA PRO A 83 7.31 2.57 -14.62
C PRO A 83 8.46 1.64 -14.24
N ASN A 84 9.59 2.29 -14.07
CA ASN A 84 10.86 1.78 -13.60
C ASN A 84 10.95 1.02 -12.29
N GLY A 85 10.17 1.55 -11.36
CA GLY A 85 10.57 1.68 -9.97
C GLY A 85 11.70 2.70 -9.73
N ALA A 86 12.64 2.85 -10.68
CA ALA A 86 13.89 3.58 -10.47
C ALA A 86 13.65 5.09 -10.28
N PRO A 87 13.96 5.64 -9.09
CA PRO A 87 13.77 7.07 -8.86
C PRO A 87 14.77 7.89 -9.66
N ARG A 88 14.36 9.08 -10.11
CA ARG A 88 15.33 10.11 -10.49
C ARG A 88 16.16 10.48 -9.26
N LYS A 89 17.41 10.94 -9.47
CA LYS A 89 18.31 11.33 -8.37
C LYS A 89 17.71 12.39 -7.43
N ASP A 90 16.84 13.24 -7.97
CA ASP A 90 16.19 14.36 -7.29
C ASP A 90 14.69 14.11 -7.03
N ALA A 91 14.17 12.90 -7.32
CA ALA A 91 12.78 12.58 -7.10
C ALA A 91 12.44 12.71 -5.60
N ARG A 92 11.30 13.36 -5.33
CA ARG A 92 10.81 13.56 -3.96
C ARG A 92 10.30 12.27 -3.35
N VAL A 93 9.83 11.33 -4.16
CA VAL A 93 9.41 9.98 -3.72
C VAL A 93 10.26 8.92 -4.41
N GLN A 94 10.66 7.89 -3.67
CA GLN A 94 11.58 6.85 -4.15
C GLN A 94 11.20 5.47 -3.63
N ASN A 95 11.32 4.45 -4.49
CA ASN A 95 11.42 3.07 -4.04
C ASN A 95 12.82 2.84 -3.46
N ARG A 96 12.88 2.26 -2.26
CA ARG A 96 14.12 1.93 -1.56
C ARG A 96 14.04 0.50 -1.02
N TYR A 97 15.19 -0.11 -0.83
CA TYR A 97 15.32 -1.43 -0.22
C TYR A 97 16.38 -1.36 0.88
N SER A 98 16.01 -1.79 2.08
CA SER A 98 16.83 -1.59 3.27
C SER A 98 18.16 -2.36 3.27
N ASP A 99 18.27 -3.39 2.43
CA ASP A 99 19.51 -4.14 2.17
C ASP A 99 20.46 -3.42 1.20
N GLY A 100 20.05 -2.25 0.66
CA GLY A 100 20.79 -1.47 -0.33
C GLY A 100 20.74 -2.04 -1.76
N GLY A 101 20.06 -3.16 -1.97
CA GLY A 101 19.88 -3.80 -3.27
C GLY A 101 18.80 -3.11 -4.11
N TRP A 102 18.66 -3.57 -5.35
CA TRP A 102 17.57 -3.15 -6.23
C TRP A 102 16.72 -4.36 -6.62
N HIS A 103 15.52 -4.46 -6.06
CA HIS A 103 14.64 -5.62 -6.22
C HIS A 103 13.29 -5.30 -6.87
N TYR A 104 13.16 -4.12 -7.50
CA TYR A 104 11.89 -3.69 -8.07
C TYR A 104 11.33 -4.71 -9.08
N PRO A 105 10.10 -5.20 -8.90
CA PRO A 105 9.55 -6.33 -9.66
C PRO A 105 9.05 -5.92 -11.05
N ARG A 106 9.90 -5.27 -11.86
CA ARG A 106 9.57 -4.63 -13.14
C ARG A 106 8.74 -5.50 -14.10
N PHE A 107 8.99 -6.81 -14.11
CA PHE A 107 8.35 -7.75 -15.03
C PHE A 107 7.18 -8.52 -14.43
N ALA A 108 6.84 -8.26 -13.16
CA ALA A 108 5.66 -8.85 -12.55
C ALA A 108 4.38 -8.26 -13.15
N LEU A 109 3.30 -9.05 -13.18
CA LEU A 109 2.02 -8.62 -13.74
C LEU A 109 1.49 -7.34 -13.08
N GLY A 110 1.61 -7.23 -11.76
CA GLY A 110 1.21 -6.03 -11.00
C GLY A 110 2.12 -4.82 -11.20
N ALA A 111 3.32 -4.97 -11.78
CA ALA A 111 4.15 -3.83 -12.19
C ALA A 111 3.76 -3.32 -13.59
N LEU A 112 3.16 -4.19 -14.42
CA LEU A 112 2.69 -3.84 -15.76
C LEU A 112 1.27 -3.26 -15.77
N LEU A 113 0.45 -3.61 -14.78
CA LEU A 113 -0.91 -3.10 -14.59
C LEU A 113 -0.87 -1.90 -13.62
N PRO A 114 -1.37 -0.70 -13.98
CA PRO A 114 -1.36 0.43 -13.05
C PRO A 114 -2.08 0.13 -11.74
N GLU A 115 -1.54 0.64 -10.62
CA GLU A 115 -2.04 0.34 -9.28
C GLU A 115 -3.52 0.67 -9.12
N ILE A 116 -3.98 1.82 -9.65
CA ILE A 116 -5.40 2.18 -9.63
C ILE A 116 -6.30 1.12 -10.28
N ASP A 117 -5.88 0.52 -11.39
CA ASP A 117 -6.68 -0.51 -12.07
C ASP A 117 -6.66 -1.83 -11.28
N GLN A 118 -5.57 -2.14 -10.57
CA GLN A 118 -5.49 -3.26 -9.62
C GLN A 118 -6.47 -3.06 -8.47
N LEU A 119 -6.47 -1.88 -7.85
CA LEU A 119 -7.36 -1.54 -6.75
C LEU A 119 -8.83 -1.56 -7.16
N LEU A 120 -9.17 -0.95 -8.29
CA LEU A 120 -10.55 -0.90 -8.79
C LEU A 120 -11.07 -2.29 -9.17
N LEU A 121 -10.23 -3.17 -9.73
CA LEU A 121 -10.58 -4.58 -9.93
C LEU A 121 -10.81 -5.27 -8.57
N GLY A 122 -9.90 -5.05 -7.61
CA GLY A 122 -10.02 -5.57 -6.25
C GLY A 122 -11.33 -5.16 -5.58
N PHE A 123 -11.70 -3.88 -5.61
CA PHE A 123 -12.94 -3.38 -5.03
C PHE A 123 -14.20 -3.98 -5.66
N ARG A 124 -14.12 -4.51 -6.88
CA ARG A 124 -15.23 -5.22 -7.51
C ARG A 124 -15.31 -6.69 -7.10
N LEU A 125 -14.18 -7.31 -6.78
CA LEU A 125 -14.10 -8.71 -6.38
C LEU A 125 -14.29 -8.91 -4.88
N VAL A 126 -13.73 -8.04 -4.04
CA VAL A 126 -13.78 -8.18 -2.57
C VAL A 126 -15.21 -8.31 -2.01
N PRO A 127 -16.23 -7.55 -2.46
CA PRO A 127 -17.60 -7.72 -1.96
C PRO A 127 -18.22 -9.11 -2.22
N MET A 128 -17.62 -9.89 -3.12
CA MET A 128 -18.07 -11.27 -3.41
C MET A 128 -17.53 -12.29 -2.39
N ALA A 129 -16.50 -11.91 -1.62
CA ALA A 129 -15.80 -12.78 -0.69
C ALA A 129 -15.80 -12.26 0.76
N ASP A 130 -15.95 -10.94 0.97
CA ASP A 130 -15.94 -10.28 2.27
C ASP A 130 -17.29 -9.58 2.52
N SER A 131 -18.05 -10.08 3.49
CA SER A 131 -19.36 -9.53 3.86
C SER A 131 -19.27 -8.17 4.57
N LEU A 132 -18.10 -7.80 5.11
CA LEU A 132 -17.85 -6.50 5.74
C LEU A 132 -17.50 -5.42 4.70
N PHE A 133 -17.44 -5.77 3.40
CA PHE A 133 -17.20 -4.82 2.34
C PHE A 133 -18.36 -4.77 1.35
N SER A 134 -19.32 -3.89 1.64
CA SER A 134 -20.54 -3.78 0.85
C SER A 134 -20.31 -3.22 -0.56
N MET A 135 -21.24 -3.51 -1.47
CA MET A 135 -21.25 -2.89 -2.80
C MET A 135 -21.40 -1.37 -2.78
N LYS A 136 -21.99 -0.82 -1.71
CA LYS A 136 -22.06 0.64 -1.49
C LYS A 136 -20.67 1.20 -1.19
N GLN A 137 -19.99 0.65 -0.19
CA GLN A 137 -18.61 1.03 0.16
C GLN A 137 -17.67 0.86 -1.04
N SER A 138 -17.79 -0.24 -1.79
CA SER A 138 -17.04 -0.47 -3.03
C SER A 138 -17.16 0.69 -4.04
N ARG A 139 -18.37 1.22 -4.25
CA ARG A 139 -18.60 2.37 -5.16
C ARG A 139 -18.00 3.66 -4.60
N GLU A 140 -18.21 3.92 -3.32
CA GLU A 140 -17.71 5.12 -2.64
C GLU A 140 -16.18 5.15 -2.64
N ILE A 141 -15.53 4.08 -2.19
CA ILE A 141 -14.06 4.00 -2.17
C ILE A 141 -13.46 4.01 -3.58
N SER A 142 -14.14 3.41 -4.57
CA SER A 142 -13.71 3.50 -5.97
C SER A 142 -13.68 4.95 -6.47
N GLY A 143 -14.69 5.75 -6.12
CA GLY A 143 -14.76 7.17 -6.47
C GLY A 143 -13.65 7.99 -5.81
N LEU A 144 -13.46 7.80 -4.50
CA LEU A 144 -12.41 8.47 -3.72
C LEU A 144 -11.01 8.11 -4.23
N THR A 145 -10.77 6.81 -4.49
CA THR A 145 -9.50 6.31 -5.03
C THR A 145 -9.20 6.92 -6.39
N ARG A 146 -10.19 7.02 -7.29
CA ARG A 146 -10.02 7.67 -8.59
C ARG A 146 -9.59 9.12 -8.46
N SER A 147 -10.17 9.88 -7.54
CA SER A 147 -9.77 11.26 -7.29
C SER A 147 -8.33 11.35 -6.80
N ILE A 148 -7.94 10.51 -5.83
CA ILE A 148 -6.57 10.52 -5.27
C ILE A 148 -5.53 10.15 -6.33
N TYR A 149 -5.76 9.08 -7.09
CA TYR A 149 -4.81 8.66 -8.12
C TYR A 149 -4.76 9.63 -9.31
N ALA A 150 -5.85 10.37 -9.60
CA ALA A 150 -5.79 11.43 -10.60
C ALA A 150 -4.84 12.56 -10.18
N GLU A 151 -4.82 12.93 -8.89
CA GLU A 151 -3.88 13.90 -8.34
C GLU A 151 -2.45 13.36 -8.33
N LEU A 152 -2.28 12.10 -7.90
CA LEU A 152 -0.99 11.41 -7.81
C LEU A 152 -0.34 11.23 -9.19
N GLU A 153 -1.09 10.80 -10.20
CA GLU A 153 -0.59 10.59 -11.57
C GLU A 153 -0.29 11.91 -12.29
N ALA A 154 -0.81 13.04 -11.79
CA ALA A 154 -0.44 14.37 -12.28
C ALA A 154 0.96 14.79 -11.80
N ASP A 155 1.49 14.13 -10.77
CA ASP A 155 2.82 14.36 -10.23
C ASP A 155 3.85 13.44 -10.90
N ASP A 156 4.90 14.03 -11.48
CA ASP A 156 5.90 13.28 -12.26
C ASP A 156 6.67 12.24 -11.44
N ASP A 157 6.97 12.53 -10.17
CA ASP A 157 7.75 11.63 -9.32
C ASP A 157 6.90 10.42 -8.92
N PHE A 158 5.64 10.65 -8.55
CA PHE A 158 4.72 9.56 -8.20
C PHE A 158 4.32 8.74 -9.42
N ARG A 159 4.05 9.36 -10.58
CA ARG A 159 3.77 8.64 -11.83
C ARG A 159 4.92 7.71 -12.25
N ALA A 160 6.17 8.07 -11.91
CA ALA A 160 7.35 7.27 -12.19
C ALA A 160 7.66 6.20 -11.12
N LEU A 161 7.00 6.26 -9.95
CA LEU A 161 7.25 5.39 -8.81
C LEU A 161 6.87 3.94 -9.13
N GLY A 162 5.68 3.74 -9.67
CA GLY A 162 5.16 2.43 -10.05
C GLY A 162 4.80 1.53 -8.87
N SER A 163 3.85 0.62 -9.13
CA SER A 163 3.24 -0.18 -8.08
C SER A 163 4.21 -1.19 -7.46
N VAL A 164 4.11 -1.33 -6.14
CA VAL A 164 4.83 -2.35 -5.36
C VAL A 164 3.89 -3.46 -4.85
N LEU A 165 2.65 -3.49 -5.34
CA LEU A 165 1.71 -4.58 -5.04
C LEU A 165 2.18 -5.98 -5.44
N PRO A 166 3.07 -6.19 -6.43
CA PRO A 166 3.65 -7.51 -6.63
C PRO A 166 4.33 -8.09 -5.38
N GLU A 167 4.95 -7.26 -4.53
CA GLU A 167 5.56 -7.68 -3.26
C GLU A 167 4.50 -8.24 -2.31
N THR A 168 3.32 -7.63 -2.32
CA THR A 168 2.15 -8.06 -1.57
C THR A 168 1.57 -9.38 -2.11
N TYR A 169 1.54 -9.55 -3.43
CA TYR A 169 1.05 -10.78 -4.06
C TYR A 169 1.96 -11.97 -3.81
N ASP A 170 3.26 -11.77 -3.63
CA ASP A 170 4.18 -12.86 -3.28
C ASP A 170 3.73 -13.58 -1.99
N GLU A 171 3.20 -12.85 -1.00
CA GLU A 171 2.64 -13.48 0.21
C GLU A 171 1.44 -14.39 -0.11
N ILE A 172 0.54 -13.96 -0.99
CA ILE A 172 -0.63 -14.75 -1.42
C ILE A 172 -0.18 -16.08 -2.05
N TRP A 173 0.95 -16.07 -2.76
CA TRP A 173 1.52 -17.26 -3.40
C TRP A 173 2.48 -18.04 -2.48
N GLY A 174 2.57 -17.72 -1.19
CA GLY A 174 3.46 -18.37 -0.23
C GLY A 174 4.95 -18.16 -0.54
N ARG A 175 5.28 -17.09 -1.27
CA ARG A 175 6.66 -16.69 -1.57
C ARG A 175 7.16 -15.74 -0.48
N ARG A 176 8.47 -15.57 -0.42
CA ARG A 176 9.07 -14.52 0.41
C ARG A 176 8.51 -13.16 -0.04
N PHE A 177 7.99 -12.38 0.91
CA PHE A 177 7.39 -11.06 0.66
C PHE A 177 8.09 -9.93 1.45
N ASN A 178 8.90 -10.26 2.45
CA ASN A 178 9.72 -9.29 3.18
C ASN A 178 11.07 -9.09 2.47
N HIS A 179 11.03 -8.30 1.39
CA HIS A 179 12.20 -7.91 0.60
C HIS A 179 12.85 -6.61 1.09
N GLY A 180 12.34 -6.03 2.19
CA GLY A 180 12.88 -4.79 2.76
C GLY A 180 12.52 -3.52 1.99
N HIS A 181 11.52 -3.58 1.10
CA HIS A 181 11.04 -2.42 0.35
C HIS A 181 10.43 -1.36 1.28
N TYR A 182 10.65 -0.08 0.96
CA TYR A 182 9.90 1.04 1.53
C TYR A 182 9.85 2.23 0.57
N PHE A 183 8.77 3.02 0.65
CA PHE A 183 8.74 4.34 0.02
C PHE A 183 9.45 5.36 0.89
N LEU A 184 10.34 6.14 0.29
CA LEU A 184 11.00 7.28 0.92
C LEU A 184 10.49 8.56 0.24
N TYR A 185 9.83 9.42 1.01
CA TYR A 185 9.46 10.76 0.59
C TYR A 185 10.28 11.83 1.33
N ILE A 186 10.93 12.70 0.56
CA ILE A 186 11.72 13.83 1.06
C ILE A 186 11.10 15.11 0.51
N PRO A 187 10.51 15.98 1.36
CA PRO A 187 10.00 17.26 0.93
C PRO A 187 11.05 18.07 0.17
N PRO A 188 10.69 18.69 -0.97
CA PRO A 188 11.65 19.37 -1.86
C PRO A 188 12.29 20.60 -1.23
N ARG A 189 11.64 21.17 -0.21
CA ARG A 189 12.09 22.40 0.47
C ARG A 189 13.01 22.12 1.66
N LEU A 190 13.28 20.86 1.98
CA LEU A 190 14.20 20.52 3.08
C LEU A 190 15.65 20.87 2.72
N ASP A 191 16.34 21.50 3.66
CA ASP A 191 17.80 21.53 3.63
C ASP A 191 18.33 20.13 3.91
N ARG A 192 18.87 19.49 2.87
CA ARG A 192 19.39 18.13 2.92
C ARG A 192 20.61 17.96 3.84
N LYS A 193 21.13 19.04 4.44
CA LYS A 193 22.24 19.00 5.41
C LYS A 193 21.76 19.02 6.87
N ILE A 194 20.52 19.42 7.12
CA ILE A 194 19.97 19.54 8.46
C ILE A 194 19.17 18.27 8.79
N PRO A 195 19.37 17.65 9.97
CA PRO A 195 18.55 16.54 10.42
C PRO A 195 17.06 16.88 10.39
N ALA A 196 16.27 16.10 9.65
CA ALA A 196 14.84 16.32 9.50
C ALA A 196 14.03 15.35 10.40
N PRO A 197 12.92 15.81 11.01
CA PRO A 197 11.98 14.92 11.69
C PRO A 197 11.40 13.86 10.75
N VAL A 198 10.91 12.75 11.30
CA VAL A 198 10.53 11.57 10.51
C VAL A 198 9.12 11.10 10.86
N LEU A 199 8.30 10.85 9.85
CA LEU A 199 7.06 10.10 9.97
C LEU A 199 7.26 8.72 9.33
N VAL A 200 7.19 7.66 10.12
CA VAL A 200 7.11 6.29 9.63
C VAL A 200 5.65 5.89 9.53
N PHE A 201 5.20 5.37 8.39
CA PHE A 201 3.83 4.92 8.17
C PHE A 201 3.76 3.44 7.80
N LEU A 202 3.01 2.66 8.59
CA LEU A 202 2.76 1.25 8.37
C LEU A 202 1.39 1.08 7.69
N HIS A 203 1.39 0.52 6.49
CA HIS A 203 0.18 0.32 5.71
C HIS A 203 -0.76 -0.74 6.34
N GLY A 204 -2.04 -0.64 5.99
CA GLY A 204 -3.05 -1.61 6.39
C GLY A 204 -3.10 -2.85 5.50
N SER A 205 -4.22 -3.57 5.58
CA SER A 205 -4.42 -4.76 4.76
C SER A 205 -4.47 -4.43 3.27
N GLY A 206 -3.95 -5.34 2.44
CA GLY A 206 -3.98 -5.21 0.98
C GLY A 206 -2.69 -4.67 0.34
N GLY A 207 -1.76 -4.14 1.13
CA GLY A 207 -0.43 -3.73 0.68
C GLY A 207 -0.13 -2.25 0.85
N ASN A 208 1.09 -1.86 0.46
CA ASN A 208 1.58 -0.49 0.59
C ASN A 208 1.13 0.36 -0.61
N PHE A 209 -0.10 0.90 -0.57
CA PHE A 209 -0.65 1.70 -1.66
C PHE A 209 0.04 3.06 -1.75
N GLU A 210 0.39 3.49 -2.97
CA GLU A 210 0.99 4.79 -3.26
C GLU A 210 0.11 5.95 -2.75
N ALA A 211 -1.20 5.77 -2.75
CA ALA A 211 -2.19 6.75 -2.28
C ALA A 211 -1.95 7.21 -0.84
N TYR A 212 -1.54 6.33 0.08
CA TYR A 212 -1.28 6.74 1.46
C TYR A 212 -0.02 7.59 1.55
N THR A 213 1.05 7.20 0.84
CA THR A 213 2.29 7.99 0.74
C THR A 213 2.00 9.36 0.11
N TRP A 214 1.17 9.43 -0.93
CA TRP A 214 0.74 10.68 -1.55
C TRP A 214 0.00 11.59 -0.58
N LEU A 215 -0.99 11.08 0.15
CA LEU A 215 -1.76 11.89 1.10
C LEU A 215 -0.86 12.38 2.24
N LEU A 216 -0.07 11.49 2.83
CA LEU A 216 0.83 11.83 3.93
C LEU A 216 2.00 12.73 3.50
N SER A 217 2.37 12.74 2.21
CA SER A 217 3.36 13.67 1.66
C SER A 217 2.97 15.13 1.88
N LYS A 218 1.66 15.44 1.95
CA LYS A 218 1.18 16.81 2.19
C LYS A 218 1.48 17.26 3.62
N VAL A 219 1.34 16.36 4.58
CA VAL A 219 1.73 16.60 5.98
C VAL A 219 3.25 16.69 6.10
N ALA A 220 3.97 15.83 5.39
CA ALA A 220 5.42 15.85 5.33
C ALA A 220 5.96 17.18 4.77
N ASP A 221 5.35 17.69 3.69
CA ASP A 221 5.67 19.00 3.10
C ASP A 221 5.41 20.15 4.08
N GLU A 222 4.25 20.15 4.74
CA GLU A 222 3.85 21.21 5.68
C GLU A 222 4.75 21.25 6.93
N ARG A 223 5.14 20.08 7.43
CA ARG A 223 5.91 19.94 8.67
C ARG A 223 7.42 19.81 8.46
N GLY A 224 7.89 19.76 7.22
CA GLY A 224 9.29 19.54 6.91
C GLY A 224 9.78 18.18 7.45
N MET A 225 9.01 17.12 7.24
CA MET A 225 9.33 15.77 7.71
C MET A 225 9.70 14.85 6.57
N VAL A 226 10.65 13.96 6.79
CA VAL A 226 10.87 12.80 5.91
C VAL A 226 9.79 11.77 6.19
N LEU A 227 9.15 11.25 5.14
CA LEU A 227 8.16 10.17 5.26
C LEU A 227 8.77 8.85 4.79
N ILE A 228 8.66 7.82 5.61
CA ILE A 228 9.15 6.46 5.35
C ILE A 228 7.95 5.52 5.46
N ALA A 229 7.62 4.79 4.39
CA ALA A 229 6.51 3.84 4.40
C ALA A 229 7.00 2.43 4.01
N PRO A 230 7.41 1.59 4.99
CA PRO A 230 7.84 0.22 4.73
C PRO A 230 6.72 -0.67 4.19
N THR A 231 7.06 -1.55 3.27
CA THR A 231 6.17 -2.60 2.76
C THR A 231 6.38 -3.89 3.54
N PHE A 232 5.28 -4.51 3.98
CA PHE A 232 5.30 -5.82 4.62
C PHE A 232 4.13 -6.68 4.13
N GLY A 233 4.32 -7.31 2.97
CA GLY A 233 3.33 -8.22 2.38
C GLY A 233 1.95 -7.57 2.20
N MET A 234 0.92 -8.31 2.60
CA MET A 234 -0.48 -7.90 2.68
C MET A 234 -0.78 -7.02 3.90
N GLY A 235 0.22 -6.65 4.70
CA GLY A 235 0.04 -5.91 5.95
C GLY A 235 -0.23 -6.85 7.13
N ASN A 236 0.17 -8.12 7.05
CA ASN A 236 0.08 -9.08 8.17
C ASN A 236 1.25 -8.87 9.14
N TRP A 237 1.36 -7.65 9.68
CA TRP A 237 2.40 -7.26 10.63
C TRP A 237 2.45 -8.23 11.81
N ASP A 238 3.64 -8.70 12.16
CA ASP A 238 3.85 -9.67 13.24
C ASP A 238 4.86 -9.16 14.29
N ALA A 239 4.81 -9.75 15.48
CA ALA A 239 5.65 -9.34 16.60
C ALA A 239 7.17 -9.52 16.34
N GLN A 240 7.54 -10.50 15.52
CA GLN A 240 8.94 -10.85 15.27
C GLN A 240 9.61 -9.89 14.29
N HIS A 241 8.90 -9.46 13.24
CA HIS A 241 9.48 -8.77 12.10
C HIS A 241 9.13 -7.28 12.04
N SER A 242 8.04 -6.83 12.69
CA SER A 242 7.62 -5.41 12.60
C SER A 242 8.71 -4.44 13.05
N GLY A 243 9.32 -4.67 14.21
CA GLY A 243 10.45 -3.88 14.72
C GLY A 243 11.65 -3.85 13.75
N PRO A 244 12.21 -5.01 13.39
CA PRO A 244 13.33 -5.10 12.44
C PRO A 244 13.08 -4.42 11.09
N VAL A 245 11.90 -4.60 10.48
CA VAL A 245 11.56 -3.99 9.18
C VAL A 245 11.55 -2.48 9.26
N VAL A 246 10.94 -1.92 10.30
CA VAL A 246 10.89 -0.47 10.52
C VAL A 246 12.28 0.10 10.77
N MET A 247 13.06 -0.54 11.63
CA MET A 247 14.42 -0.08 11.95
C MET A 247 15.35 -0.14 10.74
N ALA A 248 15.27 -1.20 9.92
CA ALA A 248 16.07 -1.32 8.71
C ALA A 248 15.75 -0.22 7.68
N ALA A 249 14.47 0.15 7.53
CA ALA A 249 14.08 1.26 6.67
C ALA A 249 14.59 2.62 7.19
N LEU A 250 14.51 2.86 8.50
CA LEU A 250 15.07 4.06 9.14
C LEU A 250 16.59 4.16 8.95
N GLU A 251 17.30 3.05 9.15
CA GLU A 251 18.76 2.97 8.97
C GLU A 251 19.19 3.20 7.52
N ASP A 252 18.44 2.67 6.54
CA ASP A 252 18.72 2.96 5.13
C ASP A 252 18.40 4.41 4.76
N ALA A 253 17.27 4.95 5.22
CA ALA A 253 16.91 6.33 4.96
C ALA A 253 17.93 7.33 5.54
N ALA A 254 18.51 7.03 6.71
CA ALA A 254 19.55 7.84 7.32
C ALA A 254 20.85 7.92 6.49
N ARG A 255 21.07 6.99 5.56
CA ARG A 255 22.18 7.06 4.59
C ARG A 255 21.91 8.01 3.42
N VAL A 256 20.63 8.35 3.19
CA VAL A 256 20.17 9.18 2.06
C VAL A 256 20.00 10.65 2.46
N ILE A 257 19.50 10.89 3.68
CA ILE A 257 19.26 12.22 4.24
C ILE A 257 19.46 12.19 5.77
N PRO A 258 20.06 13.22 6.40
CA PRO A 258 20.15 13.30 7.85
C PRO A 258 18.76 13.26 8.50
N LEU A 259 18.57 12.39 9.48
CA LEU A 259 17.32 12.23 10.22
C LEU A 259 17.51 12.70 11.66
N ASP A 260 16.58 13.50 12.17
CA ASP A 260 16.48 13.80 13.60
C ASP A 260 15.84 12.60 14.31
N LEU A 261 16.68 11.70 14.81
CA LEU A 261 16.25 10.49 15.51
C LEU A 261 15.55 10.78 16.85
N SER A 262 15.53 12.03 17.33
CA SER A 262 14.74 12.44 18.49
C SER A 262 13.28 12.80 18.13
N GLN A 263 12.98 12.96 16.84
CA GLN A 263 11.67 13.35 16.29
C GLN A 263 11.15 12.30 15.29
N VAL A 264 11.19 11.02 15.68
CA VAL A 264 10.61 9.93 14.87
C VAL A 264 9.21 9.60 15.38
N HIS A 265 8.22 9.69 14.50
CA HIS A 265 6.82 9.40 14.78
C HIS A 265 6.42 8.13 14.04
N LEU A 266 5.73 7.21 14.71
CA LEU A 266 5.26 5.96 14.09
C LEU A 266 3.75 5.97 13.95
N ALA A 267 3.27 5.81 12.72
CA ALA A 267 1.86 5.73 12.38
C ALA A 267 1.51 4.38 11.77
N GLY A 268 0.30 3.89 12.01
CA GLY A 268 -0.21 2.68 11.37
C GLY A 268 -1.70 2.77 11.09
N LEU A 269 -2.11 2.28 9.92
CA LEU A 269 -3.51 2.21 9.50
C LEU A 269 -4.04 0.78 9.57
N SER A 270 -5.22 0.54 10.15
CA SER A 270 -5.84 -0.80 10.17
C SER A 270 -4.87 -1.85 10.73
N ASN A 271 -4.52 -2.91 9.99
CA ASN A 271 -3.47 -3.84 10.41
C ASN A 271 -2.10 -3.20 10.67
N GLY A 272 -1.78 -2.05 10.07
CA GLY A 272 -0.60 -1.27 10.43
C GLY A 272 -0.59 -0.87 11.90
N GLY A 273 -1.77 -0.75 12.53
CA GLY A 273 -1.92 -0.58 13.98
C GLY A 273 -1.33 -1.74 14.79
N LEU A 274 -1.44 -3.00 14.30
CA LEU A 274 -0.76 -4.15 14.92
C LEU A 274 0.74 -3.97 14.87
N GLY A 275 1.26 -3.55 13.71
CA GLY A 275 2.67 -3.20 13.55
C GLY A 275 3.11 -2.13 14.54
N VAL A 276 2.31 -1.08 14.76
CA VAL A 276 2.61 -0.05 15.78
C VAL A 276 2.59 -0.64 17.18
N SER A 277 1.58 -1.46 17.54
CA SER A 277 1.51 -2.15 18.83
C SER A 277 2.77 -2.98 19.10
N TYR A 278 3.18 -3.82 18.13
CA TYR A 278 4.37 -4.67 18.26
C TYR A 278 5.67 -3.86 18.35
N VAL A 279 5.83 -2.84 17.52
CA VAL A 279 7.03 -2.00 17.55
C VAL A 279 7.10 -1.24 18.89
N ALA A 280 5.99 -0.65 19.33
CA ALA A 280 5.91 0.09 20.59
C ALA A 280 6.16 -0.81 21.81
N ALA A 281 5.73 -2.08 21.76
CA ALA A 281 5.94 -3.11 22.77
C ALA A 281 7.29 -3.84 22.64
N SER A 282 8.26 -3.30 21.91
CA SER A 282 9.59 -3.88 21.72
C SER A 282 10.70 -2.88 22.09
N GLU A 283 11.96 -3.31 22.07
CA GLU A 283 13.11 -2.40 22.27
C GLU A 283 13.12 -1.26 21.23
N ALA A 284 12.63 -1.51 20.01
CA ALA A 284 12.54 -0.48 18.97
C ALA A 284 11.60 0.68 19.37
N GLY A 285 10.61 0.42 20.24
CA GLY A 285 9.66 1.41 20.75
C GLY A 285 10.33 2.63 21.38
N ARG A 286 11.54 2.49 21.92
CA ARG A 286 12.31 3.61 22.50
C ARG A 286 12.69 4.69 21.47
N ARG A 287 12.79 4.32 20.19
CA ARG A 287 13.20 5.20 19.09
C ARG A 287 12.12 6.21 18.71
N PHE A 288 10.87 5.91 19.04
CA PHE A 288 9.73 6.72 18.62
C PHE A 288 9.34 7.71 19.69
N ARG A 289 9.21 8.97 19.28
CA ARG A 289 8.74 10.07 20.10
C ARG A 289 7.24 9.96 20.38
N SER A 290 6.47 9.47 19.40
CA SER A 290 5.02 9.32 19.53
C SER A 290 4.48 8.20 18.64
N PHE A 291 3.29 7.71 18.99
CA PHE A 291 2.58 6.69 18.23
C PHE A 291 1.25 7.23 17.69
N ILE A 292 0.88 6.84 16.47
CA ILE A 292 -0.34 7.28 15.79
C ILE A 292 -1.06 6.04 15.26
N PHE A 293 -2.34 5.92 15.59
CA PHE A 293 -3.18 4.79 15.24
C PHE A 293 -4.37 5.28 14.42
N LEU A 294 -4.53 4.78 13.20
CA LEU A 294 -5.56 5.20 12.25
C LEU A 294 -6.49 4.02 11.96
N SER A 295 -7.77 4.13 12.30
CA SER A 295 -8.74 3.00 12.29
C SER A 295 -8.09 1.67 12.69
N PRO A 296 -7.42 1.59 13.85
CA PRO A 296 -6.37 0.61 14.10
C PRO A 296 -6.91 -0.76 14.52
N VAL A 297 -6.37 -1.83 13.96
CA VAL A 297 -6.34 -3.11 14.68
C VAL A 297 -5.21 -3.02 15.71
N CYS A 298 -5.48 -3.38 16.95
CA CYS A 298 -4.48 -3.36 18.02
C CYS A 298 -4.23 -4.77 18.54
N ASP A 299 -3.02 -5.00 19.05
CA ASP A 299 -2.70 -6.20 19.80
C ASP A 299 -2.74 -5.89 21.30
N ASP A 300 -3.75 -6.41 21.99
CA ASP A 300 -4.02 -6.11 23.40
C ASP A 300 -2.92 -6.66 24.33
N ASP A 301 -2.31 -7.80 24.00
CA ASP A 301 -1.20 -8.39 24.74
C ASP A 301 0.06 -7.52 24.63
N ALA A 302 0.38 -7.05 23.43
CA ALA A 302 1.48 -6.11 23.21
C ALA A 302 1.24 -4.79 23.96
N LEU A 303 0.03 -4.23 23.89
CA LEU A 303 -0.29 -2.95 24.55
C LEU A 303 -0.36 -3.05 26.08
N SER A 304 -0.63 -4.24 26.63
CA SER A 304 -0.63 -4.50 28.08
C SER A 304 0.74 -4.96 28.62
N SER A 305 1.72 -5.19 27.74
CA SER A 305 3.05 -5.63 28.12
C SER A 305 3.82 -4.63 28.99
N LYS A 306 4.81 -5.15 29.72
CA LYS A 306 5.75 -4.33 30.50
C LYS A 306 6.57 -3.44 29.58
N GLU A 307 6.97 -3.97 28.44
CA GLU A 307 7.76 -3.29 27.41
C GLU A 307 6.99 -2.07 26.90
N PHE A 308 5.74 -2.23 26.51
CA PHE A 308 4.90 -1.10 26.10
C PHE A 308 4.75 -0.06 27.22
N THR A 309 4.51 -0.51 28.46
CA THR A 309 4.43 0.40 29.63
C THR A 309 5.72 1.21 29.83
N ILE A 310 6.89 0.64 29.59
CA ILE A 310 8.17 1.36 29.67
C ILE A 310 8.29 2.32 28.49
N GLN A 311 8.00 1.87 27.27
CA GLN A 311 8.25 2.63 26.05
C GLN A 311 7.23 3.72 25.79
N ALA A 312 5.97 3.57 26.22
CA ALA A 312 4.89 4.51 25.92
C ALA A 312 4.61 5.51 27.06
N ARG A 313 5.20 5.32 28.24
CA ARG A 313 5.04 6.22 29.39
C ARG A 313 5.31 7.68 28.99
N ASP A 314 4.36 8.55 29.29
CA ASP A 314 4.36 9.99 29.01
C ASP A 314 4.45 10.37 27.51
N LYS A 315 4.53 9.40 26.60
CA LYS A 315 4.59 9.67 25.16
C LYS A 315 3.22 10.08 24.63
N PRO A 316 3.18 11.05 23.69
CA PRO A 316 1.95 11.36 22.96
C PRO A 316 1.49 10.15 22.14
N VAL A 317 0.19 9.90 22.16
CA VAL A 317 -0.46 8.95 21.26
C VAL A 317 -1.67 9.62 20.62
N LEU A 318 -1.78 9.52 19.29
CA LEU A 318 -2.97 9.94 18.55
C LEU A 318 -3.75 8.71 18.08
N ILE A 319 -5.06 8.70 18.27
CA ILE A 319 -5.96 7.69 17.69
C ILE A 319 -7.01 8.42 16.86
N VAL A 320 -7.14 8.10 15.58
CA VAL A 320 -8.20 8.62 14.70
C VAL A 320 -8.97 7.44 14.12
N THR A 321 -10.30 7.41 14.31
CA THR A 321 -11.15 6.32 13.82
C THR A 321 -12.50 6.84 13.34
N GLY A 322 -13.23 6.06 12.55
CA GLY A 322 -14.62 6.36 12.19
C GLY A 322 -15.59 5.88 13.27
N GLU A 323 -16.68 6.63 13.52
CA GLU A 323 -17.76 6.18 14.41
C GLU A 323 -18.59 5.04 13.79
N SER A 324 -18.61 4.96 12.46
CA SER A 324 -19.33 3.94 11.68
C SER A 324 -18.37 2.95 11.03
N ASP A 325 -17.18 2.76 11.61
CA ASP A 325 -16.22 1.75 11.18
C ASP A 325 -16.78 0.34 11.49
N ASP A 326 -17.13 -0.38 10.43
CA ASP A 326 -17.72 -1.72 10.46
C ASP A 326 -16.67 -2.84 10.37
N ARG A 327 -15.41 -2.48 10.10
CA ARG A 327 -14.28 -3.42 10.08
C ARG A 327 -13.58 -3.48 11.41
N VAL A 328 -13.34 -2.32 12.01
CA VAL A 328 -12.81 -2.20 13.36
C VAL A 328 -13.76 -1.35 14.19
N PRO A 329 -14.71 -2.00 14.90
CA PRO A 329 -15.73 -1.28 15.65
C PRO A 329 -15.14 -0.31 16.67
N LEU A 330 -15.77 0.87 16.81
CA LEU A 330 -15.37 1.90 17.77
C LEU A 330 -15.13 1.37 19.20
N PRO A 331 -15.93 0.44 19.77
CA PRO A 331 -15.64 -0.12 21.08
C PRO A 331 -14.27 -0.79 21.20
N SER A 332 -13.80 -1.47 20.14
CA SER A 332 -12.48 -2.09 20.11
C SER A 332 -11.38 -1.02 20.16
N VAL A 333 -11.54 0.06 19.41
CA VAL A 333 -10.58 1.19 19.41
C VAL A 333 -10.58 1.91 20.77
N VAL A 334 -11.75 2.06 21.41
CA VAL A 334 -11.86 2.60 22.77
C VAL A 334 -11.13 1.70 23.78
N SER A 335 -11.19 0.37 23.63
CA SER A 335 -10.42 -0.58 24.43
C SER A 335 -8.91 -0.37 24.26
N CYS A 336 -8.43 -0.25 23.01
CA CYS A 336 -7.01 0.07 22.75
C CYS A 336 -6.58 1.35 23.47
N ALA A 337 -7.39 2.41 23.36
CA ALA A 337 -7.11 3.69 23.99
C ALA A 337 -7.02 3.57 25.53
N ALA A 338 -7.87 2.73 26.14
CA ALA A 338 -7.86 2.48 27.57
C ALA A 338 -6.60 1.72 28.02
N LEU A 339 -6.16 0.70 27.27
CA LEU A 339 -4.90 -0.01 27.52
C LEU A 339 -3.71 0.96 27.47
N MET A 340 -3.62 1.78 26.42
CA MET A 340 -2.54 2.75 26.27
C MET A 340 -2.51 3.80 27.38
N LYS A 341 -3.68 4.30 27.81
CA LYS A 341 -3.78 5.22 28.96
C LYS A 341 -3.35 4.55 30.26
N SER A 342 -3.72 3.28 30.46
CA SER A 342 -3.36 2.51 31.66
C SER A 342 -1.86 2.23 31.74
N ALA A 343 -1.20 2.10 30.58
CA ALA A 343 0.25 2.04 30.45
C ALA A 343 0.97 3.40 30.66
N GLY A 344 0.23 4.48 30.87
CA GLY A 344 0.76 5.82 31.13
C GLY A 344 1.02 6.68 29.89
N ALA A 345 0.49 6.31 28.71
CA ALA A 345 0.59 7.12 27.51
C ALA A 345 -0.39 8.30 27.51
N ARG A 346 -0.02 9.43 26.89
CA ARG A 346 -0.88 10.60 26.73
C ARG A 346 -1.72 10.49 25.46
N VAL A 347 -2.85 9.80 25.57
CA VAL A 347 -3.72 9.48 24.44
C VAL A 347 -4.71 10.61 24.11
N GLU A 348 -4.63 11.14 22.89
CA GLU A 348 -5.65 11.97 22.23
C GLU A 348 -6.40 11.08 21.23
N MET A 349 -7.72 10.94 21.39
CA MET A 349 -8.56 10.12 20.50
C MET A 349 -9.61 10.99 19.81
N SER A 350 -9.83 10.75 18.51
CA SER A 350 -10.86 11.39 17.71
C SER A 350 -11.65 10.34 16.93
N ALA A 351 -12.95 10.28 17.19
CA ALA A 351 -13.90 9.51 16.40
C ALA A 351 -14.61 10.47 15.43
N TYR A 352 -14.62 10.15 14.13
CA TYR A 352 -15.24 10.99 13.11
C TYR A 352 -16.70 10.57 12.90
N PRO A 353 -17.67 11.47 13.15
CA PRO A 353 -19.08 11.13 13.00
C PRO A 353 -19.43 10.68 11.59
N GLY A 354 -20.08 9.52 11.48
CA GLY A 354 -20.50 8.92 10.20
C GLY A 354 -19.38 8.42 9.29
N ALA A 355 -18.11 8.58 9.66
CA ALA A 355 -16.99 8.03 8.90
C ALA A 355 -16.88 6.52 9.13
N ASP A 356 -16.55 5.79 8.07
CA ASP A 356 -16.28 4.35 8.08
C ASP A 356 -14.76 4.08 8.16
N HIS A 357 -14.37 2.83 7.90
CA HIS A 357 -12.97 2.38 7.90
C HIS A 357 -12.07 3.15 6.92
N PHE A 358 -12.65 3.83 5.91
CA PHE A 358 -11.93 4.53 4.87
C PHE A 358 -11.81 6.04 5.14
N LEU A 359 -11.91 6.48 6.40
CA LEU A 359 -11.86 7.90 6.79
C LEU A 359 -10.66 8.67 6.23
N VAL A 360 -9.50 8.02 6.05
CA VAL A 360 -8.30 8.66 5.49
C VAL A 360 -8.54 9.13 4.06
N PHE A 361 -9.44 8.48 3.33
CA PHE A 361 -9.82 8.85 1.97
C PHE A 361 -11.09 9.71 1.97
N SER A 362 -12.14 9.29 2.68
CA SER A 362 -13.45 9.96 2.67
C SER A 362 -13.44 11.31 3.40
N HIS A 363 -12.58 11.48 4.41
CA HIS A 363 -12.42 12.69 5.21
C HIS A 363 -11.00 13.24 5.14
N ARG A 364 -10.30 13.01 4.02
CA ARG A 364 -8.87 13.28 3.85
C ARG A 364 -8.44 14.69 4.26
N GLU A 365 -9.22 15.73 3.94
CA GLU A 365 -8.87 17.12 4.30
C GLU A 365 -8.86 17.33 5.82
N ARG A 366 -9.93 16.90 6.49
CA ARG A 366 -10.03 16.96 7.96
C ARG A 366 -8.93 16.12 8.62
N PHE A 367 -8.71 14.92 8.11
CA PHE A 367 -7.70 13.99 8.59
C PHE A 367 -6.28 14.57 8.49
N LEU A 368 -5.89 15.03 7.29
CA LEU A 368 -4.55 15.58 7.05
C LEU A 368 -4.29 16.83 7.88
N LYS A 369 -5.29 17.73 7.99
CA LYS A 369 -5.19 18.90 8.85
C LYS A 369 -4.99 18.52 10.32
N GLN A 370 -5.80 17.60 10.84
CA GLN A 370 -5.67 17.16 12.23
C GLN A 370 -4.31 16.51 12.50
N LEU A 371 -3.87 15.60 11.63
CA LEU A 371 -2.59 14.92 11.77
C LEU A 371 -1.43 15.93 11.76
N SER A 372 -1.46 16.87 10.81
CA SER A 372 -0.48 17.95 10.73
C SER A 372 -0.46 18.78 12.01
N ASP A 373 -1.61 19.31 12.44
CA ASP A 373 -1.72 20.13 13.66
C ASP A 373 -1.23 19.37 14.89
N TRP A 374 -1.52 18.08 14.99
CA TRP A 374 -1.07 17.24 16.10
C TRP A 374 0.44 17.02 16.10
N LEU A 375 1.04 16.70 14.94
CA LEU A 375 2.49 16.53 14.78
C LEU A 375 3.24 17.84 15.07
N GLY A 376 2.69 18.98 14.65
CA GLY A 376 3.23 20.30 14.95
C GLY A 376 3.35 20.56 16.45
N ARG A 377 2.39 20.10 17.26
CA ARG A 377 2.45 20.19 18.73
C ARG A 377 3.49 19.26 19.37
N GLN A 378 3.94 18.23 18.65
CA GLN A 378 4.93 17.30 19.16
C GLN A 378 6.36 17.75 18.87
N SER A 379 6.56 18.64 17.90
CA SER A 379 7.88 19.12 17.50
C SER A 379 8.55 19.84 18.68
N VAL A 380 9.81 19.51 18.97
CA VAL A 380 10.62 20.33 19.89
C VAL A 380 11.15 21.52 19.11
N PRO A 381 11.03 22.76 19.60
CA PRO A 381 11.70 23.88 18.96
C PRO A 381 13.19 23.55 18.86
N HIS A 382 13.75 23.56 17.64
CA HIS A 382 15.18 23.54 17.49
C HIS A 382 15.72 24.73 18.29
N ALA A 383 16.60 24.48 19.26
CA ALA A 383 17.37 25.54 19.87
C ALA A 383 18.05 26.27 18.71
N SER A 384 17.60 27.50 18.44
CA SER A 384 18.29 28.34 17.46
C SER A 384 19.73 28.51 17.97
N PRO A 385 20.74 28.39 17.09
CA PRO A 385 22.14 28.57 17.50
C PRO A 385 22.39 29.93 18.15
#